data_AF-A0A0C9ZCR8-F1
#
_entry.id   AF-A0A0C9ZCR8-F1
#
_cell.length_a   1.000
_cell.length_b   1.000
_cell.length_c   1.000
_cell.angle_alpha   90.00
_cell.angle_beta   90.00
_cell.angle_gamma   90.00
#
_symmetry.space_group_name_H-M   'P 1'
#
loop_
_entity.id
_entity.type
_entity.pdbx_description
1 polymer ?
#
loop_
_entity_poly.entity_id
_entity_poly.type
_entity_poly.pdbx_seq_one_letter_code
_entity_poly.pdbx_strand_id
1 'polypeptide(L)'
;MKSKSQTALSATDDVKPDGNSVNGHVSGPKVKVEEKMDESQLTRLATGVTVDAGPSASAAPPTRTEKAAFVELRKGIIQITAVENDGSPRSLVILTGLKTLFRTQLPMMPREYIARLVYDRNSKALAIIKRGYKVVGGICYRPFPHRSFAEIVFFATASVDQVKGYGGMLMDHFKAHVRNTYPNVMHFLTYADNFAVIFFKKQGFSKDITLDRSVWAGYIKDYEGGTIMQCTMLHKVNYLDKANIIAKQRDAVVAKIREKSKSHVRYDGLPQFQEGAPEGVTVDPKDVPGLRDVCWSRPFYLSPSSTPRSAEQNFMHRLLGDLKAHPSAWAFLNPVNGEEVVDYYDVVKRPMDFSTMEHKLNTNQYSNMKTFIDDTQLIFDNCRLYNPEGSVYVKHAAKLEKFMKEQVNDYARRLA
;
A
#
# COMPACT_ATOMS: atom_id res chain seq x y z
N MET A 1 50.23 47.66 29.47
CA MET A 1 50.43 47.58 30.95
C MET A 1 50.67 46.11 31.33
N LYS A 2 51.53 45.83 32.32
CA LYS A 2 51.84 44.47 32.79
C LYS A 2 51.12 44.17 34.12
N SER A 3 50.57 42.96 34.27
CA SER A 3 50.59 42.12 35.48
C SER A 3 50.08 40.73 35.06
N LYS A 4 50.71 39.56 35.29
CA LYS A 4 51.22 38.94 36.55
C LYS A 4 50.08 38.76 37.59
N SER A 5 49.91 37.62 38.26
CA SER A 5 50.75 36.41 38.42
C SER A 5 49.92 35.21 38.94
N GLN A 6 50.43 33.98 38.70
CA GLN A 6 50.65 32.81 39.62
C GLN A 6 49.67 32.58 40.80
N THR A 7 49.40 31.36 41.29
CA THR A 7 50.28 30.19 41.63
C THR A 7 49.33 28.98 41.87
N ALA A 8 49.53 27.75 41.35
CA ALA A 8 50.16 26.55 41.98
C ALA A 8 49.63 26.14 43.38
N LEU A 9 49.69 24.89 43.88
CA LEU A 9 50.02 23.52 43.39
C LEU A 9 49.80 22.52 44.57
N SER A 10 49.24 21.31 44.35
CA SER A 10 49.44 20.01 45.07
C SER A 10 48.23 19.07 44.80
N ALA A 11 48.30 17.76 44.52
CA ALA A 11 48.92 16.64 45.27
C ALA A 11 48.36 16.55 46.72
N THR A 12 47.94 15.43 47.32
CA THR A 12 47.81 13.98 46.98
C THR A 12 46.86 13.36 48.07
N ASP A 13 46.35 12.12 48.10
CA ASP A 13 46.51 10.86 47.31
C ASP A 13 45.18 10.00 47.41
N ASP A 14 45.26 8.66 47.31
CA ASP A 14 44.19 7.63 47.38
C ASP A 14 43.28 7.57 48.63
N VAL A 15 42.06 6.99 48.46
CA VAL A 15 41.58 5.74 49.12
C VAL A 15 40.10 5.42 48.76
N LYS A 16 39.84 4.14 48.44
CA LYS A 16 38.54 3.40 48.47
C LYS A 16 38.73 2.17 49.39
N PRO A 17 37.70 1.42 49.85
CA PRO A 17 36.26 1.46 49.57
C PRO A 17 35.45 1.77 50.88
N ASP A 18 34.15 1.56 51.13
CA ASP A 18 33.20 0.50 50.78
C ASP A 18 31.75 0.89 51.21
N GLY A 19 30.72 0.11 50.83
CA GLY A 19 29.53 -0.08 51.69
C GLY A 19 28.21 0.68 51.43
N ASN A 20 27.33 0.04 50.65
CA ASN A 20 25.86 -0.08 50.84
C ASN A 20 24.88 1.14 50.86
N SER A 21 24.04 1.19 49.81
CA SER A 21 22.56 1.21 49.83
C SER A 21 21.77 2.16 50.76
N VAL A 22 20.95 3.06 50.18
CA VAL A 22 19.46 3.10 50.30
C VAL A 22 18.85 3.89 49.10
N ASN A 23 17.63 3.51 48.71
CA ASN A 23 16.87 4.00 47.55
C ASN A 23 16.55 5.52 47.52
N GLY A 24 16.53 6.09 46.31
CA GLY A 24 15.95 7.41 46.00
C GLY A 24 15.38 7.44 44.58
N HIS A 25 14.08 7.18 44.44
CA HIS A 25 13.42 6.95 43.14
C HIS A 25 12.97 8.28 42.50
N VAL A 26 13.57 8.69 41.38
CA VAL A 26 13.00 9.72 40.49
C VAL A 26 12.94 9.18 39.07
N SER A 27 11.71 9.07 38.56
CA SER A 27 11.40 8.48 37.25
C SER A 27 11.28 9.56 36.17
N GLY A 28 12.09 9.44 35.11
CA GLY A 28 11.90 10.20 33.88
C GLY A 28 10.65 9.73 33.10
N PRO A 29 10.10 10.54 32.18
CA PRO A 29 8.83 10.24 31.52
C PRO A 29 8.91 8.97 30.65
N LYS A 30 8.01 8.01 30.90
CA LYS A 30 7.86 6.81 30.06
C LYS A 30 7.34 7.19 28.68
N VAL A 31 8.14 7.01 27.64
CA VAL A 31 7.64 6.96 26.26
C VAL A 31 6.76 5.71 26.13
N LYS A 32 5.47 5.89 25.83
CA LYS A 32 4.59 4.78 25.48
C LYS A 32 5.08 4.17 24.17
N VAL A 33 5.40 2.87 24.20
CA VAL A 33 5.56 2.07 22.98
C VAL A 33 4.18 1.98 22.33
N GLU A 34 4.02 2.53 21.13
CA GLU A 34 2.80 2.36 20.35
C GLU A 34 2.68 0.91 19.87
N GLU A 35 1.55 0.29 20.17
CA GLU A 35 1.21 -1.02 19.63
C GLU A 35 1.03 -0.90 18.11
N LYS A 36 1.81 -1.65 17.33
CA LYS A 36 1.63 -1.72 15.88
C LYS A 36 0.27 -2.38 15.58
N MET A 37 -0.70 -1.55 15.19
CA MET A 37 -2.02 -2.02 14.77
C MET A 37 -1.94 -2.87 13.49
N ASP A 38 -2.71 -3.95 13.48
CA ASP A 38 -2.89 -4.87 12.36
C ASP A 38 -3.52 -4.17 11.14
N GLU A 39 -2.98 -4.41 9.93
CA GLU A 39 -3.52 -3.89 8.67
C GLU A 39 -4.98 -4.32 8.42
N SER A 40 -5.40 -5.47 8.97
CA SER A 40 -6.79 -5.92 8.93
C SER A 40 -7.71 -5.01 9.75
N GLN A 41 -7.23 -4.45 10.88
CA GLN A 41 -7.97 -3.51 11.70
C GLN A 41 -8.02 -2.10 11.10
N LEU A 42 -6.90 -1.62 10.53
CA LEU A 42 -6.87 -0.39 9.73
C LEU A 42 -7.86 -0.46 8.56
N THR A 43 -7.98 -1.61 7.91
CA THR A 43 -8.97 -1.85 6.86
C THR A 43 -10.40 -1.80 7.39
N ARG A 44 -10.70 -2.42 8.54
CA ARG A 44 -12.03 -2.37 9.19
C ARG A 44 -12.44 -0.94 9.60
N LEU A 45 -11.53 -0.21 10.25
CA LEU A 45 -11.72 1.19 10.66
C LEU A 45 -11.94 2.13 9.45
N ALA A 46 -11.28 1.86 8.32
CA ALA A 46 -11.44 2.64 7.09
C ALA A 46 -12.67 2.27 6.25
N THR A 47 -13.40 1.18 6.56
CA THR A 47 -14.46 0.66 5.68
C THR A 47 -15.83 0.44 6.31
N GLY A 48 -15.96 0.29 7.63
CA GLY A 48 -17.27 0.27 8.29
C GLY A 48 -18.21 -0.83 7.79
N VAL A 49 -17.68 -2.02 7.46
CA VAL A 49 -18.45 -3.16 6.96
C VAL A 49 -18.84 -4.07 8.12
N THR A 50 -20.14 -4.27 8.33
CA THR A 50 -20.68 -5.31 9.21
C THR A 50 -20.56 -6.69 8.54
N VAL A 51 -20.24 -7.71 9.33
CA VAL A 51 -20.29 -9.11 8.91
C VAL A 51 -21.70 -9.65 9.17
N ASP A 52 -22.50 -9.79 8.12
CA ASP A 52 -23.74 -10.57 8.18
C ASP A 52 -23.44 -12.04 7.92
N ALA A 53 -23.78 -12.89 8.89
CA ALA A 53 -23.84 -14.34 8.74
C ALA A 53 -25.32 -14.76 8.67
N GLY A 54 -25.78 -15.19 7.49
CA GLY A 54 -27.16 -15.61 7.25
C GLY A 54 -27.32 -16.26 5.86
N PRO A 55 -28.23 -17.24 5.68
CA PRO A 55 -28.15 -18.18 4.58
C PRO A 55 -28.75 -17.70 3.24
N SER A 56 -28.32 -18.41 2.19
CA SER A 56 -28.65 -18.21 0.76
C SER A 56 -30.15 -18.08 0.44
N ALA A 57 -30.53 -17.00 -0.28
CA ALA A 57 -31.80 -16.94 -1.02
C ALA A 57 -31.73 -16.06 -2.29
N SER A 58 -32.08 -16.65 -3.45
CA SER A 58 -32.37 -16.04 -4.76
C SER A 58 -31.28 -15.17 -5.44
N ALA A 59 -30.84 -15.62 -6.62
CA ALA A 59 -29.84 -14.92 -7.44
C ALA A 59 -30.47 -13.92 -8.42
N ALA A 60 -30.80 -12.72 -7.94
CA ALA A 60 -30.77 -11.52 -8.79
C ALA A 60 -29.34 -10.95 -8.81
N PRO A 61 -28.83 -10.41 -9.93
CA PRO A 61 -27.53 -9.74 -9.92
C PRO A 61 -27.60 -8.53 -8.97
N PRO A 62 -26.67 -8.37 -8.01
CA PRO A 62 -26.74 -7.29 -7.05
C PRO A 62 -26.61 -5.94 -7.77
N THR A 63 -27.71 -5.21 -7.85
CA THR A 63 -27.76 -3.81 -8.30
C THR A 63 -26.99 -2.98 -7.30
N ARG A 64 -25.69 -2.80 -7.58
CA ARG A 64 -24.76 -2.10 -6.70
C ARG A 64 -25.31 -0.71 -6.38
N THR A 65 -25.72 -0.52 -5.12
CA THR A 65 -26.37 0.71 -4.67
C THR A 65 -25.50 1.92 -4.97
N GLU A 66 -26.10 2.95 -5.54
CA GLU A 66 -25.41 4.18 -5.91
C GLU A 66 -24.85 4.86 -4.65
N LYS A 67 -23.59 5.28 -4.68
CA LYS A 67 -22.97 5.93 -3.51
C LYS A 67 -23.68 7.25 -3.20
N ALA A 68 -23.91 7.49 -1.91
CA ALA A 68 -24.57 8.70 -1.40
C ALA A 68 -24.03 10.00 -2.01
N ALA A 69 -22.72 10.07 -2.31
CA ALA A 69 -22.10 11.19 -2.98
C ALA A 69 -22.76 11.61 -4.30
N PHE A 70 -23.02 10.66 -5.21
CA PHE A 70 -23.63 10.95 -6.51
C PHE A 70 -25.12 11.29 -6.37
N VAL A 71 -25.79 10.72 -5.37
CA VAL A 71 -27.17 11.06 -5.01
C VAL A 71 -27.28 12.49 -4.45
N GLU A 72 -26.37 12.91 -3.56
CA GLU A 72 -26.31 14.29 -3.05
C GLU A 72 -25.99 15.28 -4.20
N LEU A 73 -25.12 14.91 -5.15
CA LEU A 73 -24.80 15.73 -6.33
C LEU A 73 -26.00 15.88 -7.27
N ARG A 74 -26.67 14.77 -7.64
CA ARG A 74 -27.85 14.79 -8.52
C ARG A 74 -29.02 15.58 -7.90
N LYS A 75 -29.17 15.55 -6.58
CA LYS A 75 -30.17 16.33 -5.83
C LYS A 75 -29.78 17.81 -5.62
N GLY A 76 -28.61 18.25 -6.09
CA GLY A 76 -28.12 19.62 -5.88
C GLY A 76 -27.84 19.98 -4.41
N ILE A 77 -27.66 18.98 -3.54
CA ILE A 77 -27.31 19.17 -2.12
C ILE A 77 -25.84 19.62 -2.00
N ILE A 78 -25.00 19.08 -2.89
CA ILE A 78 -23.62 19.48 -3.10
C ILE A 78 -23.42 20.00 -4.53
N GLN A 79 -22.39 20.84 -4.70
CA GLN A 79 -21.87 21.26 -5.99
C GLN A 79 -20.35 21.10 -5.97
N ILE A 80 -19.75 20.85 -7.14
CA ILE A 80 -18.30 20.80 -7.32
C ILE A 80 -17.90 22.07 -8.06
N THR A 81 -17.01 22.88 -7.48
CA THR A 81 -16.68 24.21 -7.97
C THR A 81 -15.18 24.39 -8.02
N ALA A 82 -14.67 24.78 -9.19
CA ALA A 82 -13.28 25.24 -9.35
C ALA A 82 -13.15 26.65 -8.79
N VAL A 83 -12.10 26.91 -8.00
CA VAL A 83 -11.87 28.18 -7.30
C VAL A 83 -10.38 28.50 -7.32
N GLU A 84 -10.06 29.78 -7.46
CA GLU A 84 -8.70 30.32 -7.40
C GLU A 84 -8.68 31.65 -6.63
N ASN A 85 -7.50 32.18 -6.31
CA ASN A 85 -7.40 33.49 -5.67
C ASN A 85 -7.49 34.63 -6.72
N ASP A 86 -8.71 34.85 -7.19
CA ASP A 86 -9.15 35.94 -8.08
C ASP A 86 -9.41 37.28 -7.34
N GLY A 87 -9.39 37.27 -6.00
CA GLY A 87 -9.76 38.41 -5.15
C GLY A 87 -11.28 38.56 -4.91
N SER A 88 -12.11 37.70 -5.48
CA SER A 88 -13.57 37.70 -5.31
C SER A 88 -13.95 37.31 -3.87
N PRO A 89 -14.89 38.01 -3.20
CA PRO A 89 -15.38 37.63 -1.89
C PRO A 89 -15.91 36.18 -1.84
N ARG A 90 -16.56 35.71 -2.92
CA ARG A 90 -17.06 34.32 -3.02
C ARG A 90 -15.92 33.31 -3.01
N SER A 91 -14.89 33.55 -3.82
CA SER A 91 -13.73 32.68 -3.93
C SER A 91 -12.93 32.67 -2.63
N LEU A 92 -12.74 33.83 -2.00
CA LEU A 92 -12.09 33.95 -0.68
C LEU A 92 -12.83 33.19 0.42
N VAL A 93 -14.17 33.20 0.44
CA VAL A 93 -14.96 32.39 1.39
C VAL A 93 -14.72 30.89 1.18
N ILE A 94 -14.73 30.41 -0.07
CA ILE A 94 -14.51 28.99 -0.36
C ILE A 94 -13.05 28.58 -0.07
N LEU A 95 -12.07 29.41 -0.41
CA LEU A 95 -10.65 29.20 -0.08
C LEU A 95 -10.42 29.21 1.45
N THR A 96 -11.12 30.05 2.20
CA THR A 96 -11.10 30.04 3.67
C THR A 96 -11.66 28.72 4.23
N GLY A 97 -12.74 28.22 3.62
CA GLY A 97 -13.32 26.91 3.93
C GLY A 97 -12.33 25.76 3.64
N LEU A 98 -11.67 25.78 2.48
CA LEU A 98 -10.63 24.82 2.08
C LEU A 98 -9.43 24.85 3.03
N LYS A 99 -8.88 26.03 3.33
CA LYS A 99 -7.80 26.23 4.33
C LYS A 99 -8.18 25.59 5.66
N THR A 100 -9.41 25.82 6.12
CA THR A 100 -9.90 25.29 7.40
C THR A 100 -10.07 23.77 7.34
N LEU A 101 -10.59 23.23 6.24
CA LEU A 101 -10.68 21.78 6.00
C LEU A 101 -9.30 21.12 6.03
N PHE A 102 -8.34 21.61 5.23
CA PHE A 102 -6.99 21.06 5.17
C PHE A 102 -6.28 21.14 6.53
N ARG A 103 -6.39 22.27 7.24
CA ARG A 103 -5.84 22.42 8.60
C ARG A 103 -6.36 21.37 9.59
N THR A 104 -7.64 20.98 9.47
CA THR A 104 -8.24 20.00 10.37
C THR A 104 -7.95 18.56 9.94
N GLN A 105 -7.79 18.28 8.65
CA GLN A 105 -7.57 16.92 8.13
C GLN A 105 -6.08 16.56 7.95
N LEU A 106 -5.18 17.53 7.91
CA LEU A 106 -3.72 17.37 7.72
C LEU A 106 -2.97 17.99 8.92
N PRO A 107 -3.02 17.38 10.13
CA PRO A 107 -2.48 17.98 11.35
C PRO A 107 -0.95 18.13 11.35
N MET A 108 -0.23 17.34 10.54
CA MET A 108 1.23 17.42 10.39
C MET A 108 1.69 18.57 9.48
N MET A 109 0.77 19.21 8.74
CA MET A 109 1.09 20.33 7.85
C MET A 109 0.98 21.67 8.60
N PRO A 110 2.02 22.53 8.59
CA PRO A 110 1.98 23.82 9.29
C PRO A 110 0.83 24.71 8.81
N ARG A 111 0.16 25.41 9.74
CA ARG A 111 -1.09 26.16 9.47
C ARG A 111 -0.87 27.31 8.49
N GLU A 112 0.27 27.97 8.64
CA GLU A 112 0.76 29.09 7.86
C GLU A 112 1.15 28.60 6.46
N TYR A 113 1.73 27.40 6.35
CA TYR A 113 2.07 26.76 5.09
C TYR A 113 0.83 26.40 4.27
N ILE A 114 -0.18 25.81 4.90
CA ILE A 114 -1.50 25.55 4.27
C ILE A 114 -2.11 26.87 3.79
N ALA A 115 -2.18 27.88 4.65
CA ALA A 115 -2.75 29.18 4.31
C ALA A 115 -2.04 29.83 3.11
N ARG A 116 -0.70 29.83 3.13
CA ARG A 116 0.13 30.39 2.06
C ARG A 116 -0.14 29.70 0.72
N LEU A 117 -0.21 28.37 0.68
CA LEU A 117 -0.42 27.63 -0.57
C LEU A 117 -1.87 27.62 -1.06
N VAL A 118 -2.87 27.70 -0.17
CA VAL A 118 -4.29 27.80 -0.57
C VAL A 118 -4.62 29.18 -1.14
N TYR A 119 -3.98 30.25 -0.68
CA TYR A 119 -4.14 31.61 -1.23
C TYR A 119 -3.10 32.00 -2.28
N ASP A 120 -2.15 31.13 -2.62
CA ASP A 120 -1.17 31.35 -3.67
C ASP A 120 -1.85 31.42 -5.04
N ARG A 121 -1.54 32.45 -5.85
CA ARG A 121 -2.22 32.67 -7.15
C ARG A 121 -1.89 31.60 -8.20
N ASN A 122 -0.76 30.90 -8.06
CA ASN A 122 -0.37 29.81 -8.95
C ASN A 122 -1.01 28.47 -8.52
N SER A 123 -1.48 28.38 -7.27
CA SER A 123 -2.34 27.29 -6.83
C SER A 123 -3.78 27.51 -7.30
N LYS A 124 -4.44 26.41 -7.66
CA LYS A 124 -5.86 26.33 -8.00
C LYS A 124 -6.52 25.31 -7.07
N ALA A 125 -7.83 25.39 -6.92
CA ALA A 125 -8.58 24.45 -6.07
C ALA A 125 -9.83 23.93 -6.75
N LEU A 126 -10.23 22.72 -6.36
CA LEU A 126 -11.53 22.12 -6.68
C LEU A 126 -12.22 21.72 -5.38
N ALA A 127 -13.36 22.35 -5.07
CA ALA A 127 -14.07 22.19 -3.82
C ALA A 127 -15.42 21.47 -4.00
N ILE A 128 -15.79 20.60 -3.06
CA ILE A 128 -17.17 20.20 -2.84
C ILE A 128 -17.78 21.19 -1.85
N ILE A 129 -18.80 21.93 -2.29
CA ILE A 129 -19.56 22.87 -1.46
C ILE A 129 -20.98 22.36 -1.21
N LYS A 130 -21.45 22.47 0.02
CA LYS A 130 -22.87 22.39 0.41
C LYS A 130 -23.48 23.80 0.42
N ARG A 131 -24.80 23.88 0.64
CA ARG A 131 -25.54 25.16 0.82
C ARG A 131 -24.80 26.13 1.76
N GLY A 132 -24.79 27.42 1.42
CA GLY A 132 -24.07 28.46 2.17
C GLY A 132 -22.54 28.40 2.01
N TYR A 133 -22.03 27.92 0.87
CA TYR A 133 -20.59 27.77 0.57
C TYR A 133 -19.80 26.89 1.55
N LYS A 134 -20.48 26.05 2.34
CA LYS A 134 -19.83 25.15 3.31
C LYS A 134 -19.00 24.08 2.59
N VAL A 135 -17.69 24.20 2.65
CA VAL A 135 -16.75 23.23 2.07
C VAL A 135 -16.77 21.91 2.85
N VAL A 136 -16.88 20.79 2.14
CA VAL A 136 -16.84 19.43 2.71
C VAL A 136 -15.79 18.51 2.08
N GLY A 137 -15.20 18.93 0.96
CA GLY A 137 -14.12 18.24 0.28
C GLY A 137 -13.32 19.22 -0.57
N GLY A 138 -12.03 18.93 -0.78
CA GLY A 138 -11.13 19.84 -1.48
C GLY A 138 -9.89 19.16 -2.05
N ILE A 139 -9.49 19.63 -3.23
CA ILE A 139 -8.14 19.45 -3.77
C ILE A 139 -7.53 20.84 -3.96
N CYS A 140 -6.32 21.05 -3.46
CA CYS A 140 -5.46 22.17 -3.83
C CYS A 140 -4.36 21.61 -4.74
N TYR A 141 -4.13 22.26 -5.89
CA TYR A 141 -3.20 21.76 -6.90
C TYR A 141 -2.48 22.89 -7.64
N ARG A 142 -1.33 22.59 -8.22
CA ARG A 142 -0.52 23.52 -9.02
C ARG A 142 -0.31 22.95 -10.42
N PRO A 143 -0.94 23.51 -11.46
CA PRO A 143 -0.76 23.03 -12.83
C PRO A 143 0.56 23.55 -13.42
N PHE A 144 1.27 22.68 -14.15
CA PHE A 144 2.44 23.03 -14.96
C PHE A 144 2.19 22.66 -16.43
N PRO A 145 1.34 23.41 -17.18
CA PRO A 145 0.91 22.99 -18.52
C PRO A 145 2.04 22.83 -19.55
N HIS A 146 3.13 23.59 -19.38
CA HIS A 146 4.33 23.51 -20.21
C HIS A 146 5.21 22.27 -19.91
N ARG A 147 4.90 21.52 -18.84
CA ARG A 147 5.56 20.27 -18.42
C ARG A 147 4.59 19.08 -18.39
N SER A 148 3.38 19.25 -18.90
CA SER A 148 2.33 18.22 -19.01
C SER A 148 1.92 17.53 -17.70
N PHE A 149 2.22 18.12 -16.54
CA PHE A 149 1.81 17.59 -15.22
C PHE A 149 1.18 18.64 -14.31
N ALA A 150 0.52 18.20 -13.24
CA ALA A 150 0.11 19.04 -12.12
C ALA A 150 0.50 18.39 -10.78
N GLU A 151 0.94 19.21 -9.84
CA GLU A 151 1.17 18.82 -8.45
C GLU A 151 -0.16 18.86 -7.69
N ILE A 152 -0.53 17.77 -7.01
CA ILE A 152 -1.57 17.80 -5.98
C ILE A 152 -0.87 18.17 -4.67
N VAL A 153 -1.18 19.36 -4.15
CA VAL A 153 -0.58 19.94 -2.94
C VAL A 153 -1.32 19.45 -1.71
N PHE A 154 -2.65 19.51 -1.72
CA PHE A 154 -3.49 19.04 -0.62
C PHE A 154 -4.71 18.29 -1.16
N PHE A 155 -5.09 17.20 -0.49
CA PHE A 155 -6.31 16.45 -0.75
C PHE A 155 -6.99 16.12 0.57
N ALA A 156 -8.26 16.49 0.74
CA ALA A 156 -9.00 16.19 1.96
C ALA A 156 -10.51 16.13 1.75
N THR A 157 -11.19 15.37 2.60
CA THR A 157 -12.65 15.40 2.77
C THR A 157 -12.99 15.37 4.25
N ALA A 158 -14.04 16.10 4.65
CA ALA A 158 -14.44 16.21 6.05
C ALA A 158 -14.79 14.83 6.63
N SER A 159 -14.28 14.51 7.81
CA SER A 159 -14.36 13.16 8.41
C SER A 159 -15.78 12.58 8.43
N VAL A 160 -16.78 13.41 8.74
CA VAL A 160 -18.22 13.05 8.75
C VAL A 160 -18.81 12.65 7.40
N ASP A 161 -18.15 13.00 6.30
CA ASP A 161 -18.60 12.72 4.93
C ASP A 161 -17.66 11.74 4.17
N GLN A 162 -16.54 11.28 4.77
CA GLN A 162 -15.55 10.41 4.13
C GLN A 162 -16.17 9.10 3.59
N VAL A 163 -17.02 8.45 4.39
CA VAL A 163 -17.69 7.18 4.04
C VAL A 163 -18.68 7.31 2.88
N LYS A 164 -19.13 8.52 2.53
CA LYS A 164 -20.11 8.75 1.44
C LYS A 164 -19.53 8.58 0.04
N GLY A 165 -18.20 8.51 -0.08
CA GLY A 165 -17.48 8.36 -1.34
C GLY A 165 -17.02 9.68 -1.98
N TYR A 166 -17.06 10.80 -1.25
CA TYR A 166 -16.62 12.11 -1.74
C TYR A 166 -15.20 12.12 -2.29
N GLY A 167 -14.24 11.43 -1.66
CA GLY A 167 -12.86 11.43 -2.15
C GLY A 167 -12.72 10.88 -3.57
N GLY A 168 -13.40 9.77 -3.88
CA GLY A 168 -13.37 9.18 -5.22
C GLY A 168 -14.06 10.06 -6.26
N MET A 169 -15.27 10.55 -5.94
CA MET A 169 -16.01 11.47 -6.82
C MET A 169 -15.22 12.76 -7.09
N LEU A 170 -14.59 13.34 -6.07
CA LEU A 170 -13.78 14.55 -6.21
C LEU A 170 -12.57 14.32 -7.12
N MET A 171 -11.91 13.17 -7.02
CA MET A 171 -10.80 12.81 -7.92
C MET A 171 -11.27 12.59 -9.37
N ASP A 172 -12.44 12.00 -9.59
CA ASP A 172 -13.02 11.84 -10.94
C ASP A 172 -13.37 13.18 -11.57
N HIS A 173 -13.98 14.09 -10.80
CA HIS A 173 -14.25 15.46 -11.22
C HIS A 173 -12.97 16.28 -11.41
N PHE A 174 -11.92 16.05 -10.62
CA PHE A 174 -10.62 16.67 -10.80
C PHE A 174 -9.95 16.25 -12.11
N LYS A 175 -9.96 14.96 -12.43
CA LYS A 175 -9.45 14.44 -13.71
C LYS A 175 -10.20 15.04 -14.90
N ALA A 176 -11.52 15.14 -14.82
CA ALA A 176 -12.33 15.78 -15.84
C ALA A 176 -12.06 17.30 -15.94
N HIS A 177 -11.97 18.00 -14.81
CA HIS A 177 -11.69 19.44 -14.75
C HIS A 177 -10.32 19.78 -15.34
N VAL A 178 -9.25 19.12 -14.89
CA VAL A 178 -7.90 19.38 -15.40
C VAL A 178 -7.81 19.09 -16.89
N ARG A 179 -8.39 17.99 -17.39
CA ARG A 179 -8.40 17.70 -18.83
C ARG A 179 -9.08 18.79 -19.64
N ASN A 180 -10.20 19.32 -19.15
CA ASN A 180 -10.97 20.35 -19.86
C ASN A 180 -10.29 21.73 -19.79
N THR A 181 -9.59 22.03 -18.69
CA THR A 181 -8.94 23.34 -18.46
C THR A 181 -7.50 23.39 -18.97
N TYR A 182 -6.79 22.26 -18.94
CA TYR A 182 -5.39 22.11 -19.31
C TYR A 182 -5.18 20.83 -20.16
N PRO A 183 -5.56 20.82 -21.45
CA PRO A 183 -5.56 19.60 -22.28
C PRO A 183 -4.22 18.85 -22.36
N ASN A 184 -3.10 19.57 -22.22
CA ASN A 184 -1.75 19.00 -22.24
C ASN A 184 -1.33 18.36 -20.91
N VAL A 185 -2.06 18.62 -19.81
CA VAL A 185 -1.74 18.05 -18.49
C VAL A 185 -2.35 16.65 -18.38
N MET A 186 -1.49 15.64 -18.48
CA MET A 186 -1.87 14.23 -18.44
C MET A 186 -1.38 13.48 -17.21
N HIS A 187 -0.47 14.08 -16.43
CA HIS A 187 0.13 13.46 -15.25
C HIS A 187 -0.18 14.24 -13.97
N PHE A 188 -0.36 13.52 -12.87
CA PHE A 188 -0.43 14.08 -11.52
C PHE A 188 0.69 13.53 -10.67
N LEU A 189 1.38 14.42 -9.95
CA LEU A 189 2.35 14.07 -8.92
C LEU A 189 1.82 14.53 -7.57
N THR A 190 2.02 13.73 -6.53
CA THR A 190 1.65 14.05 -5.16
C THR A 190 2.64 13.39 -4.22
N TYR A 191 2.96 14.06 -3.11
CA TYR A 191 3.40 13.34 -1.92
C TYR A 191 2.16 12.88 -1.17
N ALA A 192 2.16 11.62 -0.75
CA ALA A 192 1.06 11.00 -0.03
C ALA A 192 1.56 10.45 1.31
N ASP A 193 0.90 10.85 2.39
CA ASP A 193 1.09 10.24 3.72
C ASP A 193 0.80 8.73 3.66
N ASN A 194 1.44 7.94 4.52
CA ASN A 194 1.31 6.48 4.51
C ASN A 194 -0.16 5.98 4.56
N PHE A 195 -1.02 6.68 5.33
CA PHE A 195 -2.46 6.39 5.40
C PHE A 195 -3.22 6.68 4.09
N ALA A 196 -2.73 7.60 3.26
CA ALA A 196 -3.36 8.02 2.00
C ALA A 196 -2.92 7.19 0.78
N VAL A 197 -1.78 6.49 0.84
CA VAL A 197 -1.22 5.67 -0.27
C VAL A 197 -2.26 4.69 -0.83
N ILE A 198 -3.03 4.01 0.03
CA ILE A 198 -4.08 3.07 -0.41
C ILE A 198 -5.22 3.79 -1.15
N PHE A 199 -5.59 5.00 -0.71
CA PHE A 199 -6.60 5.82 -1.40
C PHE A 199 -6.10 6.23 -2.78
N PHE A 200 -4.89 6.78 -2.88
CA PHE A 200 -4.29 7.20 -4.15
C PHE A 200 -4.10 6.02 -5.11
N LYS A 201 -3.66 4.85 -4.62
CA LYS A 201 -3.59 3.62 -5.41
C LYS A 201 -4.95 3.22 -6.00
N LYS A 202 -6.03 3.30 -5.22
CA LYS A 202 -7.41 3.10 -5.71
C LYS A 202 -7.86 4.16 -6.73
N GLN A 203 -7.21 5.33 -6.78
CA GLN A 203 -7.43 6.35 -7.81
C GLN A 203 -6.52 6.21 -9.04
N GLY A 204 -5.69 5.16 -9.11
CA GLY A 204 -4.77 4.93 -10.23
C GLY A 204 -3.46 5.71 -10.14
N PHE A 205 -2.99 5.99 -8.93
CA PHE A 205 -1.60 6.42 -8.69
C PHE A 205 -0.72 5.19 -8.44
N SER A 206 0.53 5.18 -8.94
CA SER A 206 1.58 4.25 -8.52
C SER A 206 2.70 4.97 -7.78
N LYS A 207 3.56 4.19 -7.11
CA LYS A 207 4.86 4.68 -6.60
C LYS A 207 5.90 4.80 -7.73
N ASP A 208 5.68 4.08 -8.82
CA ASP A 208 6.56 4.08 -10.00
C ASP A 208 6.38 5.41 -10.76
N ILE A 209 7.38 6.28 -10.70
CA ILE A 209 7.36 7.59 -11.35
C ILE A 209 7.94 7.41 -12.77
N THR A 210 7.07 7.35 -13.77
CA THR A 210 7.48 7.21 -15.19
C THR A 210 7.82 8.55 -15.84
N LEU A 211 7.54 9.68 -15.17
CA LEU A 211 7.98 11.00 -15.62
C LEU A 211 9.47 11.19 -15.31
N ASP A 212 10.23 11.55 -16.34
CA ASP A 212 11.65 11.87 -16.19
C ASP A 212 11.88 12.95 -15.12
N ARG A 213 12.94 12.77 -14.33
CA ARG A 213 13.23 13.59 -13.15
C ARG A 213 13.43 15.07 -13.50
N SER A 214 13.96 15.39 -14.69
CA SER A 214 14.13 16.78 -15.17
C SER A 214 12.81 17.52 -15.44
N VAL A 215 11.71 16.79 -15.59
CA VAL A 215 10.38 17.37 -15.81
C VAL A 215 9.80 17.95 -14.52
N TRP A 216 10.04 17.31 -13.37
CA TRP A 216 9.33 17.63 -12.12
C TRP A 216 10.22 18.00 -10.92
N ALA A 217 11.48 17.57 -10.88
CA ALA A 217 12.37 17.87 -9.75
C ALA A 217 12.61 19.38 -9.64
N GLY A 218 12.52 19.91 -8.42
CA GLY A 218 12.60 21.36 -8.14
C GLY A 218 11.32 22.16 -8.44
N TYR A 219 10.33 21.57 -9.14
CA TYR A 219 9.04 22.22 -9.42
C TYR A 219 7.98 21.87 -8.36
N ILE A 220 7.95 20.62 -7.91
CA ILE A 220 7.10 20.18 -6.80
C ILE A 220 7.77 20.42 -5.44
N LYS A 221 7.01 20.30 -4.36
CA LYS A 221 7.53 20.31 -2.99
C LYS A 221 7.72 18.91 -2.46
N ASP A 222 8.91 18.68 -1.92
CA ASP A 222 9.25 17.47 -1.19
C ASP A 222 8.71 17.58 0.24
N TYR A 223 8.08 16.51 0.72
CA TYR A 223 7.52 16.43 2.06
C TYR A 223 8.16 15.27 2.81
N GLU A 224 8.79 15.55 3.96
CA GLU A 224 9.41 14.55 4.81
C GLU A 224 8.37 13.52 5.28
N GLY A 225 8.70 12.23 5.18
CA GLY A 225 7.79 11.12 5.51
C GLY A 225 6.69 10.85 4.48
N GLY A 226 6.55 11.67 3.42
CA GLY A 226 5.60 11.43 2.34
C GLY A 226 6.15 10.46 1.28
N THR A 227 5.29 9.59 0.75
CA THR A 227 5.62 8.77 -0.43
C THR A 227 5.25 9.55 -1.70
N ILE A 228 6.20 9.80 -2.61
CA ILE A 228 5.89 10.34 -3.93
C ILE A 228 5.08 9.32 -4.75
N MET A 229 4.04 9.79 -5.43
CA MET A 229 3.17 8.96 -6.28
C MET A 229 2.77 9.68 -7.56
N GLN A 230 2.70 8.94 -8.67
CA GLN A 230 2.28 9.43 -9.99
C GLN A 230 0.96 8.80 -10.45
N CYS A 231 0.03 9.60 -10.98
CA CYS A 231 -1.10 9.11 -11.78
C CYS A 231 -0.97 9.62 -13.23
N THR A 232 -1.02 8.71 -14.20
CA THR A 232 -1.17 9.06 -15.62
C THR A 232 -2.62 8.88 -16.03
N MET A 233 -3.23 9.91 -16.60
CA MET A 233 -4.63 9.86 -17.06
C MET A 233 -4.79 9.03 -18.34
N LEU A 234 -5.93 8.37 -18.48
CA LEU A 234 -6.31 7.65 -19.68
C LEU A 234 -7.03 8.57 -20.67
N HIS A 235 -6.40 8.85 -21.81
CA HIS A 235 -6.89 9.76 -22.86
C HIS A 235 -8.36 9.53 -23.25
N LYS A 236 -8.74 8.27 -23.54
CA LYS A 236 -10.07 7.91 -24.08
C LYS A 236 -11.16 7.67 -23.01
N VAL A 237 -10.86 7.83 -21.73
CA VAL A 237 -11.80 7.48 -20.64
C VAL A 237 -12.43 8.72 -20.03
N ASN A 238 -13.76 8.83 -20.08
CA ASN A 238 -14.50 9.76 -19.25
C ASN A 238 -14.56 9.24 -17.81
N TYR A 239 -13.81 9.86 -16.90
CA TYR A 239 -13.75 9.44 -15.49
C TYR A 239 -15.11 9.61 -14.77
N LEU A 240 -15.98 10.51 -15.21
CA LEU A 240 -17.32 10.70 -14.65
C LEU A 240 -18.28 9.56 -15.01
N ASP A 241 -18.07 8.90 -16.15
CA ASP A 241 -18.91 7.80 -16.66
C ASP A 241 -18.22 6.42 -16.54
N LYS A 242 -17.09 6.33 -15.82
CA LYS A 242 -16.25 5.13 -15.77
C LYS A 242 -17.00 3.87 -15.30
N ALA A 243 -18.04 4.03 -14.46
CA ALA A 243 -18.87 2.91 -14.01
C ALA A 243 -19.65 2.27 -15.17
N ASN A 244 -20.27 3.07 -16.03
CA ASN A 244 -21.02 2.60 -17.19
C ASN A 244 -20.09 2.08 -18.29
N ILE A 245 -18.91 2.70 -18.48
CA ILE A 245 -17.89 2.22 -19.40
C ILE A 245 -17.43 0.80 -19.00
N ILE A 246 -17.10 0.59 -17.71
CA ILE A 246 -16.67 -0.72 -17.20
C ILE A 246 -17.82 -1.74 -17.26
N ALA A 247 -19.06 -1.33 -16.98
CA ALA A 247 -20.23 -2.21 -17.13
C ALA A 247 -20.40 -2.70 -18.58
N LYS A 248 -20.41 -1.78 -19.56
CA LYS A 248 -20.50 -2.12 -20.99
C LYS A 248 -19.35 -3.02 -21.46
N GLN A 249 -18.12 -2.76 -20.99
CA GLN A 249 -16.97 -3.62 -21.29
C GLN A 249 -17.14 -5.02 -20.70
N ARG A 250 -17.58 -5.13 -19.44
CA ARG A 250 -17.86 -6.41 -18.79
C ARG A 250 -18.96 -7.18 -19.53
N ASP A 251 -20.05 -6.51 -19.91
CA ASP A 251 -21.18 -7.14 -20.57
C ASP A 251 -20.79 -7.66 -21.97
N ALA A 252 -19.98 -6.90 -22.73
CA ALA A 252 -19.42 -7.35 -24.00
C ALA A 252 -18.51 -8.59 -23.84
N VAL A 253 -17.64 -8.61 -22.82
CA VAL A 253 -16.78 -9.77 -22.51
C VAL A 253 -17.62 -10.97 -22.09
N VAL A 254 -18.62 -10.78 -21.23
CA VAL A 254 -19.52 -11.85 -20.77
C VAL A 254 -20.38 -12.40 -21.92
N ALA A 255 -20.85 -11.55 -22.83
CA ALA A 255 -21.54 -11.99 -24.04
C ALA A 255 -20.63 -12.89 -24.90
N LYS A 256 -19.38 -12.47 -25.15
CA LYS A 256 -18.41 -13.27 -25.91
C LYS A 256 -18.00 -14.57 -25.21
N ILE A 257 -17.98 -14.58 -23.87
CA ILE A 257 -17.80 -15.80 -23.08
C ILE A 257 -19.00 -16.73 -23.26
N ARG A 258 -20.24 -16.24 -23.19
CA ARG A 258 -21.46 -17.07 -23.35
C ARG A 258 -21.55 -17.77 -24.70
N GLU A 259 -21.06 -17.17 -25.78
CA GLU A 259 -20.99 -17.80 -27.11
C GLU A 259 -20.11 -19.07 -27.13
N LYS A 260 -19.08 -19.15 -26.26
CA LYS A 260 -18.11 -20.26 -26.24
C LYS A 260 -18.23 -21.16 -25.01
N SER A 261 -18.71 -20.63 -23.90
CA SER A 261 -18.71 -21.29 -22.59
C SER A 261 -20.06 -21.93 -22.31
N LYS A 262 -20.07 -23.25 -22.15
CA LYS A 262 -21.20 -24.02 -21.61
C LYS A 262 -21.38 -23.85 -20.09
N SER A 263 -20.56 -23.06 -19.39
CA SER A 263 -20.62 -22.91 -17.92
C SER A 263 -21.90 -22.23 -17.40
N HIS A 264 -22.76 -21.72 -18.29
CA HIS A 264 -24.09 -21.21 -17.95
C HIS A 264 -25.18 -22.29 -18.04
N VAL A 265 -24.89 -23.46 -18.61
CA VAL A 265 -25.77 -24.63 -18.62
C VAL A 265 -25.81 -25.22 -17.22
N ARG A 266 -27.01 -25.37 -16.67
CA ARG A 266 -27.24 -26.14 -15.44
C ARG A 266 -27.59 -27.56 -15.85
N TYR A 267 -26.86 -28.52 -15.31
CA TYR A 267 -27.16 -29.94 -15.43
C TYR A 267 -27.89 -30.41 -14.17
N ASP A 268 -28.73 -31.44 -14.29
CA ASP A 268 -29.42 -32.03 -13.16
C ASP A 268 -28.45 -32.72 -12.19
N GLY A 269 -28.87 -32.87 -10.93
CA GLY A 269 -28.08 -33.55 -9.90
C GLY A 269 -27.88 -35.03 -10.23
N LEU A 270 -26.63 -35.50 -10.15
CA LEU A 270 -26.24 -36.88 -10.46
C LEU A 270 -27.11 -37.88 -9.67
N PRO A 271 -27.83 -38.82 -10.32
CA PRO A 271 -28.73 -39.77 -9.66
C PRO A 271 -28.07 -40.59 -8.55
N GLN A 272 -26.77 -40.88 -8.68
CA GLN A 272 -25.97 -41.65 -7.74
C GLN A 272 -25.78 -40.97 -6.37
N PHE A 273 -26.05 -39.66 -6.27
CA PHE A 273 -25.88 -38.86 -5.05
C PHE A 273 -27.20 -38.20 -4.59
N GLN A 274 -28.34 -38.71 -5.05
CA GLN A 274 -29.66 -38.26 -4.59
C GLN A 274 -30.05 -38.92 -3.26
N GLU A 275 -30.98 -38.31 -2.54
CA GLU A 275 -31.42 -38.77 -1.22
C GLU A 275 -32.07 -40.16 -1.32
N GLY A 276 -31.52 -41.15 -0.60
CA GLY A 276 -31.91 -42.56 -0.69
C GLY A 276 -31.03 -43.43 -1.62
N ALA A 277 -29.98 -42.89 -2.25
CA ALA A 277 -29.02 -43.66 -3.02
C ALA A 277 -28.07 -44.52 -2.12
N PRO A 278 -27.48 -45.61 -2.64
CA PRO A 278 -26.55 -46.45 -1.85
C PRO A 278 -25.27 -45.71 -1.45
N GLU A 279 -24.81 -45.91 -0.21
CA GLU A 279 -23.53 -45.38 0.24
C GLU A 279 -22.35 -46.08 -0.47
N GLY A 280 -21.29 -45.32 -0.79
CA GLY A 280 -20.07 -45.84 -1.40
C GLY A 280 -20.03 -45.87 -2.94
N VAL A 281 -21.06 -45.38 -3.64
CA VAL A 281 -21.06 -45.30 -5.10
C VAL A 281 -20.01 -44.30 -5.60
N THR A 282 -19.16 -44.74 -6.53
CA THR A 282 -18.18 -43.89 -7.23
C THR A 282 -18.60 -43.73 -8.70
N VAL A 283 -18.40 -42.53 -9.26
CA VAL A 283 -18.77 -42.17 -10.64
C VAL A 283 -17.50 -41.78 -11.40
N ASP A 284 -17.29 -42.30 -12.63
CA ASP A 284 -16.17 -41.86 -13.48
C ASP A 284 -16.42 -40.39 -13.89
N PRO A 285 -15.45 -39.47 -13.73
CA PRO A 285 -15.55 -38.09 -14.21
C PRO A 285 -15.97 -37.93 -15.68
N LYS A 286 -15.78 -38.95 -16.53
CA LYS A 286 -16.25 -38.98 -17.92
C LYS A 286 -17.77 -39.07 -18.06
N ASP A 287 -18.46 -39.69 -17.10
CA ASP A 287 -19.90 -39.91 -17.13
C ASP A 287 -20.68 -38.70 -16.63
N VAL A 288 -19.99 -37.73 -16.01
CA VAL A 288 -20.59 -36.48 -15.51
C VAL A 288 -20.92 -35.54 -16.68
N PRO A 289 -22.20 -35.13 -16.84
CA PRO A 289 -22.60 -34.14 -17.83
C PRO A 289 -21.81 -32.84 -17.68
N GLY A 290 -21.39 -32.24 -18.81
CA GLY A 290 -20.52 -31.08 -18.82
C GLY A 290 -19.03 -31.39 -18.77
N LEU A 291 -18.57 -32.40 -18.00
CA LEU A 291 -17.16 -32.86 -18.04
C LEU A 291 -16.86 -33.65 -19.33
N ARG A 292 -17.81 -34.48 -19.77
CA ARG A 292 -17.78 -35.16 -21.07
C ARG A 292 -17.59 -34.18 -22.25
N ASP A 293 -18.24 -33.02 -22.17
CA ASP A 293 -18.29 -32.01 -23.24
C ASP A 293 -16.99 -31.23 -23.46
N VAL A 294 -16.13 -31.15 -22.43
CA VAL A 294 -14.80 -30.49 -22.53
C VAL A 294 -13.68 -31.49 -22.83
N CYS A 295 -14.01 -32.70 -23.32
CA CYS A 295 -13.05 -33.78 -23.57
C CYS A 295 -12.13 -34.00 -22.35
N TRP A 296 -12.75 -34.19 -21.17
CA TRP A 296 -12.02 -34.40 -19.92
C TRP A 296 -10.93 -35.45 -20.11
N SER A 297 -9.69 -34.98 -20.07
CA SER A 297 -8.49 -35.76 -20.32
C SER A 297 -7.71 -35.85 -19.01
N ARG A 298 -7.47 -37.07 -18.55
CA ARG A 298 -6.72 -37.38 -17.31
C ARG A 298 -5.39 -36.60 -17.12
N PRO A 299 -4.65 -36.19 -18.19
CA PRO A 299 -3.43 -35.38 -18.04
C PRO A 299 -3.63 -33.97 -17.44
N PHE A 300 -4.82 -33.37 -17.46
CA PHE A 300 -4.98 -31.99 -16.95
C PHE A 300 -4.75 -31.84 -15.44
N TYR A 301 -4.91 -32.91 -14.66
CA TYR A 301 -4.52 -32.99 -13.25
C TYR A 301 -3.09 -33.53 -13.02
N LEU A 302 -2.37 -33.84 -14.11
CA LEU A 302 -0.97 -34.29 -14.11
C LEU A 302 -0.01 -33.30 -14.77
N SER A 303 -0.48 -32.14 -15.22
CA SER A 303 0.20 -30.90 -14.83
C SER A 303 0.30 -30.93 -13.30
N PRO A 304 1.47 -30.71 -12.67
CA PRO A 304 1.61 -30.81 -11.22
C PRO A 304 0.87 -29.68 -10.52
N SER A 305 -0.45 -29.81 -10.40
CA SER A 305 -1.28 -29.09 -9.46
C SER A 305 -0.80 -29.50 -8.08
N SER A 306 0.12 -28.70 -7.52
CA SER A 306 0.58 -28.72 -6.14
C SER A 306 0.42 -30.08 -5.47
N THR A 307 1.41 -30.97 -5.64
CA THR A 307 1.63 -32.04 -4.65
C THR A 307 1.43 -31.41 -3.28
N PRO A 308 0.52 -31.90 -2.42
CA PRO A 308 0.17 -31.22 -1.18
C PRO A 308 1.47 -30.88 -0.46
N ARG A 309 1.74 -29.57 -0.30
CA ARG A 309 3.07 -29.06 0.04
C ARG A 309 3.62 -29.88 1.19
N SER A 310 4.82 -30.44 1.02
CA SER A 310 5.43 -31.26 2.07
C SER A 310 5.52 -30.46 3.37
N ALA A 311 5.63 -31.15 4.51
CA ALA A 311 5.85 -30.49 5.80
C ALA A 311 7.01 -29.49 5.72
N GLU A 312 8.07 -29.86 5.00
CA GLU A 312 9.23 -29.01 4.69
C GLU A 312 8.87 -27.80 3.83
N GLN A 313 8.13 -27.95 2.71
CA GLN A 313 7.71 -26.80 1.91
C GLN A 313 6.83 -25.83 2.71
N ASN A 314 5.88 -26.35 3.50
CA ASN A 314 5.05 -25.52 4.37
C ASN A 314 5.86 -24.84 5.48
N PHE A 315 6.97 -25.43 5.92
CA PHE A 315 7.90 -24.79 6.84
C PHE A 315 8.73 -23.71 6.15
N MET A 316 9.32 -23.97 4.97
CA MET A 316 10.06 -22.97 4.19
C MET A 316 9.21 -21.74 3.87
N HIS A 317 7.93 -21.92 3.48
CA HIS A 317 7.01 -20.79 3.25
C HIS A 317 6.74 -19.96 4.52
N ARG A 318 6.58 -20.61 5.69
CA ARG A 318 6.38 -19.91 6.96
C ARG A 318 7.65 -19.17 7.38
N LEU A 319 8.79 -19.85 7.40
CA LEU A 319 10.09 -19.28 7.76
C LEU A 319 10.46 -18.08 6.88
N LEU A 320 10.22 -18.15 5.56
CA LEU A 320 10.45 -16.99 4.68
C LEU A 320 9.50 -15.82 4.99
N GLY A 321 8.23 -16.10 5.31
CA GLY A 321 7.27 -15.09 5.77
C GLY A 321 7.71 -14.41 7.06
N ASP A 322 8.12 -15.20 8.06
CA ASP A 322 8.58 -14.72 9.35
C ASP A 322 9.89 -13.91 9.23
N LEU A 323 10.83 -14.38 8.38
CA LEU A 323 12.05 -13.64 8.05
C LEU A 323 11.76 -12.30 7.37
N LYS A 324 10.82 -12.25 6.42
CA LYS A 324 10.40 -10.99 5.76
C LYS A 324 9.66 -10.04 6.72
N ALA A 325 8.92 -10.57 7.69
CA ALA A 325 8.20 -9.78 8.70
C ALA A 325 9.09 -9.27 9.85
N HIS A 326 10.25 -9.88 10.06
CA HIS A 326 11.14 -9.56 11.17
C HIS A 326 11.67 -8.10 11.08
N PRO A 327 11.71 -7.30 12.17
CA PRO A 327 12.05 -5.87 12.11
C PRO A 327 13.43 -5.52 11.54
N SER A 328 14.36 -6.47 11.51
CA SER A 328 15.70 -6.30 10.93
C SER A 328 15.79 -6.68 9.43
N ALA A 329 14.69 -7.09 8.80
CA ALA A 329 14.66 -7.62 7.43
C ALA A 329 14.80 -6.58 6.31
N TRP A 330 14.59 -5.30 6.60
CA TRP A 330 14.35 -4.26 5.59
C TRP A 330 15.40 -4.18 4.47
N ALA A 331 16.68 -4.38 4.80
CA ALA A 331 17.80 -4.31 3.85
C ALA A 331 17.94 -5.57 2.96
N PHE A 332 17.16 -6.61 3.22
CA PHE A 332 17.26 -7.93 2.58
C PHE A 332 15.98 -8.33 1.83
N LEU A 333 14.97 -7.44 1.80
CA LEU A 333 13.66 -7.72 1.20
C LEU A 333 13.70 -7.85 -0.33
N ASN A 334 14.59 -7.11 -0.99
CA ASN A 334 14.72 -6.99 -2.44
C ASN A 334 16.21 -7.03 -2.83
N PRO A 335 16.57 -7.23 -4.11
CA PRO A 335 17.94 -7.11 -4.58
C PRO A 335 18.51 -5.71 -4.30
N VAL A 336 19.82 -5.63 -4.03
CA VAL A 336 20.53 -4.34 -3.92
C VAL A 336 20.51 -3.64 -5.27
N ASN A 337 20.13 -2.36 -5.31
CA ASN A 337 20.12 -1.60 -6.56
C ASN A 337 21.57 -1.22 -6.97
N GLY A 338 22.04 -1.79 -8.08
CA GLY A 338 23.38 -1.49 -8.62
C GLY A 338 23.57 -0.06 -9.13
N GLU A 339 22.50 0.71 -9.35
CA GLU A 339 22.59 2.15 -9.66
C GLU A 339 22.81 2.99 -8.39
N GLU A 340 22.35 2.52 -7.24
CA GLU A 340 22.52 3.18 -5.93
C GLU A 340 23.81 2.74 -5.22
N VAL A 341 24.22 1.48 -5.42
CA VAL A 341 25.39 0.85 -4.79
C VAL A 341 26.30 0.28 -5.89
N VAL A 342 27.01 1.19 -6.56
CA VAL A 342 27.70 0.95 -7.85
C VAL A 342 28.73 -0.18 -7.80
N ASP A 343 29.46 -0.33 -6.69
CA ASP A 343 30.51 -1.34 -6.52
C ASP A 343 30.01 -2.69 -5.96
N TYR A 344 28.70 -2.80 -5.64
CA TYR A 344 28.16 -3.97 -4.95
C TYR A 344 28.41 -5.29 -5.69
N TYR A 345 28.17 -5.31 -7.00
CA TYR A 345 28.34 -6.50 -7.84
C TYR A 345 29.81 -6.77 -8.24
N ASP A 346 30.69 -5.79 -8.05
CA ASP A 346 32.13 -5.98 -8.17
C ASP A 346 32.70 -6.76 -6.98
N VAL A 347 32.07 -6.66 -5.81
CA VAL A 347 32.40 -7.44 -4.61
C VAL A 347 31.57 -8.73 -4.50
N VAL A 348 30.24 -8.64 -4.60
CA VAL A 348 29.30 -9.74 -4.36
C VAL A 348 28.98 -10.50 -5.64
N LYS A 349 29.60 -11.68 -5.80
CA LYS A 349 29.49 -12.51 -7.03
C LYS A 349 28.28 -13.44 -7.10
N ARG A 350 27.58 -13.65 -5.98
CA ARG A 350 26.35 -14.46 -5.91
C ARG A 350 25.29 -13.72 -5.10
N PRO A 351 24.64 -12.69 -5.67
CA PRO A 351 23.60 -11.95 -4.97
C PRO A 351 22.42 -12.85 -4.60
N MET A 352 21.78 -12.56 -3.46
CA MET A 352 20.58 -13.22 -2.97
C MET A 352 19.81 -12.26 -2.06
N ASP A 353 18.49 -12.39 -2.03
CA ASP A 353 17.56 -11.57 -1.24
C ASP A 353 16.23 -12.33 -1.06
N PHE A 354 15.37 -11.87 -0.14
CA PHE A 354 14.13 -12.56 0.19
C PHE A 354 13.08 -12.56 -0.92
N SER A 355 13.08 -11.61 -1.87
CA SER A 355 12.18 -11.66 -3.03
C SER A 355 12.64 -12.68 -4.07
N THR A 356 13.96 -12.80 -4.29
CA THR A 356 14.54 -13.87 -5.12
C THR A 356 14.27 -15.25 -4.50
N MET A 357 14.45 -15.39 -3.18
CA MET A 357 14.08 -16.62 -2.46
C MET A 357 12.58 -16.94 -2.58
N GLU A 358 11.70 -15.93 -2.48
CA GLU A 358 10.26 -16.11 -2.63
C GLU A 358 9.88 -16.57 -4.03
N HIS A 359 10.53 -16.04 -5.08
CA HIS A 359 10.36 -16.52 -6.44
C HIS A 359 10.81 -17.98 -6.59
N LYS A 360 12.01 -18.32 -6.10
CA LYS A 360 12.55 -19.70 -6.13
C LYS A 360 11.64 -20.68 -5.39
N LEU A 361 11.10 -20.30 -4.25
CA LEU A 361 10.20 -21.13 -3.45
C LEU A 361 8.84 -21.32 -4.13
N ASN A 362 8.23 -20.24 -4.66
CA ASN A 362 6.96 -20.31 -5.38
C ASN A 362 7.05 -21.08 -6.72
N THR A 363 8.25 -21.24 -7.28
CA THR A 363 8.51 -22.00 -8.52
C THR A 363 9.13 -23.39 -8.27
N ASN A 364 9.12 -23.88 -7.02
CA ASN A 364 9.64 -25.19 -6.62
C ASN A 364 11.14 -25.42 -6.94
N GLN A 365 11.96 -24.37 -6.96
CA GLN A 365 13.41 -24.49 -7.22
C GLN A 365 14.22 -24.99 -6.00
N TYR A 366 13.62 -25.04 -4.81
CA TYR A 366 14.22 -25.66 -3.63
C TYR A 366 13.83 -27.14 -3.55
N SER A 367 14.79 -28.02 -3.80
CA SER A 367 14.59 -29.48 -3.76
C SER A 367 14.56 -30.06 -2.34
N ASN A 368 15.10 -29.33 -1.36
CA ASN A 368 15.11 -29.70 0.05
C ASN A 368 15.37 -28.48 0.94
N MET A 369 15.08 -28.60 2.24
CA MET A 369 15.29 -27.54 3.23
C MET A 369 16.73 -27.00 3.29
N LYS A 370 17.75 -27.83 3.02
CA LYS A 370 19.16 -27.38 3.03
C LYS A 370 19.41 -26.30 1.97
N THR A 371 18.94 -26.50 0.73
CA THR A 371 19.12 -25.52 -0.35
C THR A 371 18.47 -24.16 -0.06
N PHE A 372 17.39 -24.14 0.72
CA PHE A 372 16.75 -22.91 1.20
C PHE A 372 17.56 -22.23 2.31
N ILE A 373 18.08 -23.01 3.28
CA ILE A 373 18.95 -22.48 4.35
C ILE A 373 20.26 -21.94 3.77
N ASP A 374 20.86 -22.62 2.78
CA ASP A 374 22.09 -22.19 2.10
C ASP A 374 21.91 -20.80 1.44
N ASP A 375 20.79 -20.57 0.74
CA ASP A 375 20.45 -19.26 0.17
C ASP A 375 20.16 -18.20 1.25
N THR A 376 19.52 -18.59 2.36
CA THR A 376 19.25 -17.66 3.48
C THR A 376 20.55 -17.21 4.14
N GLN A 377 21.49 -18.14 4.34
CA GLN A 377 22.81 -17.86 4.88
C GLN A 377 23.64 -17.00 3.91
N LEU A 378 23.56 -17.24 2.60
CA LEU A 378 24.23 -16.45 1.56
C LEU A 378 23.86 -14.95 1.63
N ILE A 379 22.61 -14.61 1.99
CA ILE A 379 22.20 -13.21 2.23
C ILE A 379 23.05 -12.57 3.34
N PHE A 380 23.23 -13.28 4.46
CA PHE A 380 23.96 -12.78 5.63
C PHE A 380 25.48 -12.76 5.41
N ASP A 381 26.00 -13.71 4.64
CA ASP A 381 27.42 -13.79 4.30
C ASP A 381 27.80 -12.72 3.26
N ASN A 382 26.98 -12.50 2.23
CA ASN A 382 27.12 -11.35 1.33
C ASN A 382 27.05 -10.02 2.08
N CYS A 383 26.15 -9.90 3.07
CA CYS A 383 26.06 -8.72 3.91
C CYS A 383 27.37 -8.45 4.67
N ARG A 384 27.99 -9.49 5.25
CA ARG A 384 29.28 -9.39 5.97
C ARG A 384 30.48 -9.19 5.05
N LEU A 385 30.44 -9.72 3.83
CA LEU A 385 31.48 -9.55 2.83
C LEU A 385 31.58 -8.10 2.35
N TYR A 386 30.43 -7.44 2.13
CA TYR A 386 30.37 -6.09 1.58
C TYR A 386 30.39 -4.99 2.67
N ASN A 387 29.71 -5.18 3.80
CA ASN A 387 29.55 -4.12 4.80
C ASN A 387 30.59 -4.24 5.93
N PRO A 388 31.10 -3.10 6.44
CA PRO A 388 32.07 -3.12 7.54
C PRO A 388 31.48 -3.71 8.83
N GLU A 389 32.36 -4.29 9.64
CA GLU A 389 31.99 -4.84 10.95
C GLU A 389 31.34 -3.77 11.85
N GLY A 390 30.36 -4.17 12.64
CA GLY A 390 29.60 -3.26 13.50
C GLY A 390 28.60 -2.34 12.77
N SER A 391 28.52 -2.37 11.44
CA SER A 391 27.47 -1.67 10.68
C SER A 391 26.05 -2.13 11.06
N VAL A 392 25.05 -1.28 10.78
CA VAL A 392 23.64 -1.61 11.03
C VAL A 392 23.22 -2.85 10.23
N TYR A 393 23.69 -2.98 8.99
CA TYR A 393 23.45 -4.13 8.11
C TYR A 393 23.98 -5.44 8.71
N VAL A 394 25.25 -5.49 9.14
CA VAL A 394 25.84 -6.68 9.77
C VAL A 394 25.12 -7.03 11.08
N LYS A 395 24.76 -6.03 11.89
CA LYS A 395 23.96 -6.22 13.12
C LYS A 395 22.56 -6.76 12.82
N HIS A 396 21.96 -6.40 11.69
CA HIS A 396 20.66 -6.91 11.27
C HIS A 396 20.74 -8.33 10.71
N ALA A 397 21.75 -8.63 9.87
CA ALA A 397 22.05 -9.97 9.39
C ALA A 397 22.25 -10.95 10.56
N ALA A 398 23.06 -10.59 11.56
CA ALA A 398 23.28 -11.42 12.74
C ALA A 398 22.01 -11.71 13.56
N LYS A 399 21.07 -10.75 13.64
CA LYS A 399 19.77 -10.96 14.31
C LYS A 399 18.88 -11.92 13.53
N LEU A 400 18.79 -11.76 12.21
CA LEU A 400 18.01 -12.64 11.33
C LEU A 400 18.58 -14.05 11.28
N GLU A 401 19.91 -14.18 11.22
CA GLU A 401 20.58 -15.48 11.23
C GLU A 401 20.35 -16.25 12.53
N LYS A 402 20.38 -15.55 13.67
CA LYS A 402 20.02 -16.13 14.97
C LYS A 402 18.56 -16.60 14.96
N PHE A 403 17.62 -15.73 14.53
CA PHE A 403 16.20 -16.06 14.45
C PHE A 403 15.92 -17.26 13.52
N MET A 404 16.57 -17.31 12.35
CA MET A 404 16.51 -18.45 11.42
C MET A 404 16.96 -19.74 12.10
N LYS A 405 18.11 -19.72 12.79
CA LYS A 405 18.65 -20.89 13.49
C LYS A 405 17.72 -21.37 14.61
N GLU A 406 17.08 -20.45 15.35
CA GLU A 406 16.06 -20.78 16.34
C GLU A 406 14.84 -21.47 15.72
N GLN A 407 14.28 -20.92 14.62
CA GLN A 407 13.13 -21.54 13.93
C GLN A 407 13.46 -22.92 13.32
N VAL A 408 14.65 -23.09 12.72
CA VAL A 408 15.08 -24.37 12.14
C VAL A 408 15.28 -25.43 13.24
N ASN A 409 15.87 -25.06 14.37
CA ASN A 409 16.02 -25.95 15.52
C ASN A 409 14.66 -26.33 16.13
N ASP A 410 13.73 -25.39 16.22
CA ASP A 410 12.34 -25.66 16.67
C ASP A 410 11.60 -26.61 15.74
N TYR A 411 11.82 -26.51 14.43
CA TYR A 411 11.25 -27.44 13.45
C TYR A 411 11.86 -28.83 13.58
N ALA A 412 13.19 -28.94 13.68
CA ALA A 412 13.88 -30.21 13.89
C ALA A 412 13.41 -30.92 15.17
N ARG A 413 13.22 -30.18 16.27
CA ARG A 413 12.67 -30.70 17.54
C ARG A 413 11.20 -31.15 17.49
N ARG A 414 10.47 -30.84 16.41
CA ARG A 414 9.07 -31.30 16.19
C ARG A 414 8.99 -32.48 15.23
N LEU A 415 10.11 -32.91 14.64
CA LEU A 415 10.23 -34.05 13.75
C LEU A 415 10.96 -35.25 14.40
N ALA A 416 11.69 -35.00 15.49
CA ALA A 416 12.28 -36.01 16.37
C ALA A 416 11.31 -36.36 17.51
#